data_AF-A0A1D2WJP3-F1
#
_entry.id   AF-A0A1D2WJP3-F1
#
_cell.length_a   1.000
_cell.length_b   1.000
_cell.length_c   1.000
_cell.angle_alpha   90.00
_cell.angle_beta   90.00
_cell.angle_gamma   90.00
#
_symmetry.space_group_name_H-M   'P 1'
#
loop_
_entity.id
_entity.type
_entity.pdbx_description
1 polymer ?
#
loop_
_entity_poly.entity_id
_entity_poly.type
_entity_poly.pdbx_seq_one_letter_code
_entity_poly.pdbx_strand_id
1 'polypeptide(L)'
;MADKVKIGTMWFGGCSGCHLSIADFHESLIDVMEFADFEFSPVLMDTKYDEVPELDIIIVEGGIRNDENRELSEMLNEKSNMVIAYGTCSCYGGIPGLGNLWTVEELEEEAYINSVSTVNPEGIIPHEDVPHLESRVRPIGETMDIDLMIPGCPPRSDVVAEAILTLLKGETIELPSTNLCEVCPREKPPAGLAMDFIKRQFELGAPEPDLCLISQGLVCMGPATVSLCGAECPAIGIQCRGCYGPTAKVLDQGAKMISAIASDYGVQEDKTVDPETVADQLDDIVGTFYTYTLPAALVPMKMQKGGE
;
A
#
# COMPACT_ATOMS: atom_id res chain seq x y z
N MET A 1 -37.34 -12.37 -4.35
CA MET A 1 -36.21 -11.44 -4.24
C MET A 1 -35.08 -12.11 -4.97
N ALA A 2 -34.28 -11.39 -5.77
CA ALA A 2 -33.06 -11.98 -6.30
C ALA A 2 -32.17 -12.37 -5.11
N ASP A 3 -31.44 -13.49 -5.22
CA ASP A 3 -30.49 -13.87 -4.18
C ASP A 3 -29.42 -12.77 -4.09
N LYS A 4 -29.16 -12.28 -2.88
CA LYS A 4 -28.15 -11.25 -2.63
C LYS A 4 -26.76 -11.83 -2.81
N VAL A 5 -25.82 -10.99 -3.19
CA VAL A 5 -24.40 -11.36 -3.34
C VAL A 5 -23.82 -11.67 -1.97
N LYS A 6 -23.19 -12.83 -1.79
CA LYS A 6 -22.53 -13.22 -0.55
C LYS A 6 -21.13 -12.64 -0.50
N ILE A 7 -20.89 -11.74 0.45
CA ILE A 7 -19.59 -11.09 0.64
C ILE A 7 -18.92 -11.64 1.89
N GLY A 8 -17.62 -11.93 1.77
CA GLY A 8 -16.74 -12.07 2.91
C GLY A 8 -15.71 -10.94 2.96
N THR A 9 -15.19 -10.64 4.16
CA THR A 9 -14.00 -9.80 4.35
C THR A 9 -12.99 -10.52 5.23
N MET A 10 -11.70 -10.34 4.93
CA MET A 10 -10.60 -10.91 5.71
C MET A 10 -9.46 -9.91 5.89
N TRP A 11 -8.82 -9.94 7.06
CA TRP A 11 -7.57 -9.23 7.33
C TRP A 11 -6.38 -10.18 7.38
N PHE A 12 -5.22 -9.75 6.88
CA PHE A 12 -3.94 -10.46 7.03
C PHE A 12 -2.93 -9.53 7.72
N GLY A 13 -1.66 -9.53 7.28
CA GLY A 13 -0.62 -8.61 7.73
C GLY A 13 -0.89 -7.17 7.31
N GLY A 14 -1.88 -6.55 7.95
CA GLY A 14 -2.35 -5.18 7.74
C GLY A 14 -2.51 -4.42 9.06
N CYS A 15 -3.37 -3.41 9.09
CA CYS A 15 -3.58 -2.57 10.28
C CYS A 15 -5.05 -2.35 10.63
N SER A 16 -5.99 -3.03 9.97
CA SER A 16 -7.45 -2.83 10.01
C SER A 16 -7.96 -1.50 9.44
N GLY A 17 -7.07 -0.64 8.95
CA GLY A 17 -7.44 0.68 8.42
C GLY A 17 -8.37 0.59 7.20
N CYS A 18 -8.29 -0.48 6.41
CA CYS A 18 -9.17 -0.64 5.25
C CYS A 18 -10.56 -1.10 5.69
N HIS A 19 -10.65 -2.02 6.65
CA HIS A 19 -11.94 -2.38 7.29
C HIS A 19 -12.60 -1.17 7.97
N LEU A 20 -11.82 -0.29 8.61
CA LEU A 20 -12.37 0.97 9.14
C LEU A 20 -12.89 1.87 8.01
N SER A 21 -12.21 1.93 6.86
CA SER A 21 -12.73 2.66 5.69
C SER A 21 -14.04 2.08 5.15
N ILE A 22 -14.30 0.77 5.30
CA ILE A 22 -15.63 0.17 5.02
C ILE A 22 -16.68 0.67 6.02
N ALA A 23 -16.34 0.71 7.31
CA ALA A 23 -17.24 1.26 8.33
C ALA A 23 -17.53 2.76 8.11
N ASP A 24 -16.59 3.49 7.50
CA ASP A 24 -16.73 4.89 7.11
C ASP A 24 -17.63 5.10 5.87
N PHE A 25 -18.26 4.05 5.33
CA PHE A 25 -19.35 4.21 4.35
C PHE A 25 -20.59 4.88 4.96
N HIS A 26 -20.68 4.88 6.30
CA HIS A 26 -21.78 5.47 7.06
C HIS A 26 -23.15 5.01 6.53
N GLU A 27 -23.98 5.91 6.02
CA GLU A 27 -25.32 5.59 5.52
C GLU A 27 -25.28 4.74 4.24
N SER A 28 -24.25 4.89 3.40
CA SER A 28 -24.09 4.12 2.15
C SER A 28 -23.92 2.62 2.39
N LEU A 29 -23.52 2.21 3.61
CA LEU A 29 -23.46 0.81 3.97
C LEU A 29 -24.84 0.15 3.92
N ILE A 30 -25.90 0.90 4.25
CA ILE A 30 -27.28 0.41 4.18
C ILE A 30 -27.64 0.08 2.73
N ASP A 31 -27.25 0.94 1.78
CA ASP A 31 -27.47 0.72 0.35
C ASP A 31 -26.72 -0.54 -0.13
N VAL A 32 -25.47 -0.74 0.30
CA VAL A 32 -24.70 -1.96 0.00
C VAL A 32 -25.43 -3.21 0.52
N MET A 33 -25.96 -3.15 1.75
CA MET A 33 -26.69 -4.25 2.38
C MET A 33 -28.03 -4.57 1.70
N GLU A 34 -28.56 -3.72 0.83
CA GLU A 34 -29.73 -4.06 0.01
C GLU A 34 -29.39 -5.09 -1.09
N PHE A 35 -28.15 -5.10 -1.58
CA PHE A 35 -27.69 -5.94 -2.68
C PHE A 35 -26.80 -7.11 -2.23
N ALA A 36 -26.18 -6.99 -1.06
CA ALA A 36 -25.24 -7.99 -0.53
C ALA A 36 -25.57 -8.42 0.89
N ASP A 37 -25.24 -9.67 1.21
CA ASP A 37 -25.22 -10.19 2.57
C ASP A 37 -23.76 -10.49 2.96
N PHE A 38 -23.31 -9.93 4.08
CA PHE A 38 -22.01 -10.26 4.66
C PHE A 38 -22.16 -11.55 5.45
N GLU A 39 -21.45 -12.60 5.04
CA GLU A 39 -21.50 -13.94 5.64
C GLU A 39 -20.25 -14.26 6.48
N PHE A 40 -19.15 -13.56 6.18
CA PHE A 40 -17.88 -13.72 6.88
C PHE A 40 -17.19 -12.37 7.04
N SER A 41 -16.90 -11.97 8.28
CA SER A 41 -16.08 -10.81 8.57
C SER A 41 -15.58 -10.92 10.01
N PRO A 42 -14.31 -11.30 10.25
CA PRO A 42 -13.80 -11.54 11.61
C PRO A 42 -13.96 -10.36 12.58
N VAL A 43 -14.04 -9.14 12.06
CA VAL A 43 -14.19 -7.92 12.87
C VAL A 43 -15.65 -7.59 13.22
N LEU A 44 -16.62 -8.06 12.44
CA LEU A 44 -18.05 -7.73 12.61
C LEU A 44 -18.93 -8.93 12.97
N MET A 45 -18.43 -10.15 12.79
CA MET A 45 -19.22 -11.38 12.85
C MET A 45 -18.49 -12.48 13.62
N ASP A 46 -19.26 -13.41 14.16
CA ASP A 46 -18.72 -14.53 14.96
C ASP A 46 -18.38 -15.78 14.14
N THR A 47 -18.69 -15.81 12.84
CA THR A 47 -18.35 -16.91 11.91
C THR A 47 -16.87 -17.27 12.01
N LYS A 48 -16.56 -18.54 12.32
CA LYS A 48 -15.18 -19.01 12.45
C LYS A 48 -14.61 -19.53 11.13
N TYR A 49 -13.28 -19.70 11.06
CA TYR A 49 -12.57 -20.03 9.83
C TYR A 49 -13.00 -21.38 9.21
N ASP A 50 -13.36 -22.35 10.05
CA ASP A 50 -13.89 -23.66 9.64
C ASP A 50 -15.36 -23.62 9.20
N GLU A 51 -16.06 -22.52 9.48
CA GLU A 51 -17.48 -22.30 9.15
C GLU A 51 -17.68 -21.38 7.94
N VAL A 52 -16.59 -20.87 7.34
CA VAL A 52 -16.66 -19.96 6.18
C VAL A 52 -17.40 -20.64 5.01
N PRO A 53 -18.53 -20.08 4.54
CA PRO A 53 -19.26 -20.64 3.40
C PRO A 53 -18.58 -20.28 2.08
N GLU A 54 -19.09 -20.83 0.97
CA GLU A 54 -18.76 -20.33 -0.37
C GLU A 54 -19.24 -18.87 -0.51
N LEU A 55 -18.38 -18.02 -1.08
CA LEU A 55 -18.58 -16.59 -1.23
C LEU A 55 -18.61 -16.21 -2.71
N ASP A 56 -19.47 -15.24 -3.04
CA ASP A 56 -19.44 -14.64 -4.37
C ASP A 56 -18.26 -13.67 -4.50
N ILE A 57 -17.96 -12.93 -3.44
CA ILE A 57 -16.86 -11.97 -3.39
C ILE A 57 -16.15 -12.07 -2.03
N ILE A 58 -14.82 -12.15 -2.03
CA ILE A 58 -13.98 -11.96 -0.85
C ILE A 58 -13.16 -10.68 -0.97
N ILE A 59 -13.26 -9.82 0.05
CA ILE A 59 -12.52 -8.56 0.15
C ILE A 59 -11.38 -8.75 1.15
N VAL A 60 -10.14 -8.66 0.69
CA VAL A 60 -8.97 -8.99 1.49
C VAL A 60 -8.12 -7.75 1.76
N GLU A 61 -7.96 -7.41 3.04
CA GLU A 61 -6.99 -6.43 3.54
C GLU A 61 -5.70 -7.13 4.02
N GLY A 62 -4.56 -6.46 3.85
CA GLY A 62 -3.28 -6.92 4.43
C GLY A 62 -2.51 -7.82 3.48
N GLY A 63 -1.18 -7.84 3.63
CA GLY A 63 -0.30 -8.75 2.89
C GLY A 63 -0.09 -10.07 3.62
N ILE A 64 0.61 -11.00 2.99
CA ILE A 64 1.00 -12.27 3.62
C ILE A 64 2.25 -12.03 4.47
N ARG A 65 2.16 -12.17 5.80
CA ARG A 65 3.27 -11.95 6.75
C ARG A 65 3.64 -13.20 7.55
N ASN A 66 2.72 -14.13 7.75
CA ASN A 66 2.93 -15.38 8.48
C ASN A 66 2.24 -16.56 7.77
N ASP A 67 2.51 -17.78 8.23
CA ASP A 67 1.94 -19.02 7.70
C ASP A 67 0.41 -19.05 7.79
N GLU A 68 -0.19 -18.59 8.90
CA GLU A 68 -1.65 -18.49 9.04
C GLU A 68 -2.27 -17.59 7.95
N ASN A 69 -1.65 -16.44 7.62
CA ASN A 69 -2.12 -15.59 6.52
C ASN A 69 -2.07 -16.33 5.19
N ARG A 70 -0.99 -17.08 4.92
CA ARG A 70 -0.84 -17.86 3.68
C ARG A 70 -1.92 -18.94 3.61
N GLU A 71 -2.07 -19.76 4.65
CA GLU A 71 -3.04 -20.85 4.71
C GLU A 71 -4.48 -20.36 4.57
N LEU A 72 -4.83 -19.27 5.26
CA LEU A 72 -6.15 -18.65 5.13
C LEU A 72 -6.37 -18.04 3.74
N SER A 73 -5.33 -17.45 3.13
CA SER A 73 -5.45 -16.90 1.77
C SER A 73 -5.72 -17.99 0.73
N GLU A 74 -5.04 -19.14 0.83
CA GLU A 74 -5.25 -20.29 -0.06
C GLU A 74 -6.66 -20.87 0.12
N MET A 75 -7.09 -21.07 1.38
CA MET A 75 -8.45 -21.55 1.69
C MET A 75 -9.54 -20.61 1.19
N LEU A 76 -9.38 -19.29 1.37
CA LEU A 76 -10.36 -18.30 0.92
C LEU A 76 -10.37 -18.15 -0.59
N ASN A 77 -9.24 -18.34 -1.27
CA ASN A 77 -9.17 -18.34 -2.73
C ASN A 77 -10.01 -19.48 -3.32
N GLU A 78 -9.98 -20.66 -2.71
CA GLU A 78 -10.79 -21.81 -3.16
C GLU A 78 -12.30 -21.63 -2.91
N LYS A 79 -12.67 -20.90 -1.85
CA LYS A 79 -14.07 -20.68 -1.44
C LYS A 79 -14.74 -19.45 -2.06
N SER A 80 -14.05 -18.73 -2.94
CA SER A 80 -14.53 -17.43 -3.43
C SER A 80 -14.53 -17.37 -4.95
N ASN A 81 -15.63 -16.89 -5.52
CA ASN A 81 -15.73 -16.71 -6.98
C ASN A 81 -14.96 -15.49 -7.49
N MET A 82 -14.79 -14.46 -6.65
CA MET A 82 -14.08 -13.23 -6.98
C MET A 82 -13.26 -12.73 -5.78
N VAL A 83 -11.99 -12.38 -6.00
CA VAL A 83 -11.08 -11.85 -4.98
C VAL A 83 -10.77 -10.38 -5.24
N ILE A 84 -11.04 -9.53 -4.24
CA ILE A 84 -10.70 -8.11 -4.25
C ILE A 84 -9.53 -7.87 -3.29
N ALA A 85 -8.38 -7.49 -3.85
CA ALA A 85 -7.26 -6.96 -3.07
C ALA A 85 -7.59 -5.54 -2.61
N TYR A 86 -7.93 -5.40 -1.34
CA TYR A 86 -8.43 -4.17 -0.76
C TYR A 86 -7.41 -3.49 0.15
N GLY A 87 -6.86 -2.38 -0.33
CA GLY A 87 -5.83 -1.60 0.34
C GLY A 87 -4.42 -1.92 -0.15
N THR A 88 -3.50 -1.00 0.12
CA THR A 88 -2.12 -1.07 -0.37
C THR A 88 -1.32 -2.23 0.22
N CYS A 89 -1.66 -2.69 1.43
CA CYS A 89 -1.01 -3.86 2.01
C CYS A 89 -1.32 -5.14 1.23
N SER A 90 -2.58 -5.36 0.82
CA SER A 90 -2.93 -6.53 0.01
C SER A 90 -2.43 -6.36 -1.42
N CYS A 91 -2.60 -5.16 -2.00
CA CYS A 91 -2.19 -4.86 -3.37
C CYS A 91 -0.67 -4.94 -3.59
N TYR A 92 0.12 -4.42 -2.65
CA TYR A 92 1.57 -4.18 -2.86
C TYR A 92 2.44 -4.53 -1.64
N GLY A 93 1.87 -5.06 -0.56
CA GLY A 93 2.56 -5.44 0.67
C GLY A 93 2.63 -4.35 1.75
N GLY A 94 2.54 -3.07 1.37
CA GLY A 94 2.37 -1.96 2.32
C GLY A 94 3.59 -1.67 3.21
N ILE A 95 3.35 -0.88 4.26
CA ILE A 95 4.38 -0.50 5.25
C ILE A 95 5.01 -1.72 5.94
N PRO A 96 4.27 -2.77 6.36
CA PRO A 96 4.87 -3.98 6.93
C PRO A 96 5.94 -4.60 6.03
N GLY A 97 5.84 -4.36 4.71
CA GLY A 97 6.80 -4.77 3.71
C GLY A 97 8.23 -4.25 3.90
N LEU A 98 8.42 -3.13 4.62
CA LEU A 98 9.77 -2.64 4.96
C LEU A 98 10.54 -3.62 5.86
N GLY A 99 9.84 -4.55 6.53
CA GLY A 99 10.47 -5.68 7.23
C GLY A 99 11.32 -6.56 6.31
N ASN A 100 11.09 -6.56 4.99
CA ASN A 100 11.89 -7.30 4.02
C ASN A 100 13.34 -6.78 3.88
N LEU A 101 13.69 -5.69 4.57
CA LEU A 101 15.07 -5.20 4.68
C LEU A 101 15.90 -5.94 5.74
N TRP A 102 15.25 -6.80 6.54
CA TRP A 102 15.82 -7.53 7.66
C TRP A 102 15.42 -9.00 7.58
N THR A 103 16.15 -9.88 8.24
CA THR A 103 15.71 -11.26 8.41
C THR A 103 14.59 -11.37 9.45
N VAL A 104 13.86 -12.48 9.46
CA VAL A 104 12.82 -12.74 10.46
C VAL A 104 13.43 -12.72 11.87
N GLU A 105 14.60 -13.33 12.03
CA GLU A 105 15.32 -13.38 13.30
C GLU A 105 15.69 -11.98 13.78
N GLU A 106 16.21 -11.10 12.91
CA GLU A 106 16.53 -9.72 13.26
C GLU A 106 15.29 -8.95 13.74
N LEU A 107 14.13 -9.17 13.11
CA LEU A 107 12.86 -8.55 13.50
C LEU A 107 12.35 -9.07 14.87
N GLU A 108 12.43 -10.37 15.09
CA GLU A 108 12.00 -11.02 16.34
C GLU A 108 12.91 -10.65 17.51
N GLU A 109 14.23 -10.65 17.30
CA GLU A 109 15.21 -10.23 18.31
C GLU A 109 14.97 -8.77 18.72
N GLU A 110 14.71 -7.88 17.76
CA GLU A 110 14.44 -6.48 18.07
C GLU A 110 13.17 -6.33 18.92
N ALA A 111 12.09 -7.02 18.56
CA ALA A 111 10.81 -6.94 19.25
C ALA A 111 10.82 -7.57 20.64
N TYR A 112 11.43 -8.75 20.79
CA TYR A 112 11.30 -9.58 21.99
C TYR A 112 12.54 -9.62 22.89
N ILE A 113 13.67 -9.04 22.45
CA ILE A 113 14.92 -9.04 23.21
C ILE A 113 15.48 -7.61 23.36
N ASN A 114 15.77 -6.92 22.25
CA ASN A 114 16.57 -5.68 22.28
C ASN A 114 15.78 -4.44 22.67
N SER A 115 14.46 -4.46 22.50
CA SER A 115 13.56 -3.36 22.89
C SER A 115 13.81 -2.93 24.34
N VAL A 116 14.08 -1.63 24.55
CA VAL A 116 14.58 -1.08 25.82
C VAL A 116 13.68 -1.33 27.04
N SER A 117 12.40 -1.57 26.82
CA SER A 117 11.40 -1.86 27.85
C SER A 117 11.16 -3.35 28.09
N THR A 118 11.75 -4.22 27.27
CA THR A 118 11.49 -5.66 27.31
C THR A 118 12.28 -6.32 28.44
N VAL A 119 11.57 -7.06 29.28
CA VAL A 119 12.15 -7.86 30.37
C VAL A 119 12.02 -9.33 29.99
N ASN A 120 13.06 -9.86 29.34
CA ASN A 120 13.11 -11.25 28.86
C ASN A 120 14.46 -11.90 29.19
N PRO A 121 14.73 -12.21 30.48
CA PRO A 121 16.03 -12.72 30.92
C PRO A 121 16.40 -14.09 30.33
N GLU A 122 15.39 -14.85 29.86
CA GLU A 122 15.58 -16.18 29.27
C GLU A 122 15.77 -16.12 27.74
N GLY A 123 15.58 -14.94 27.12
CA GLY A 123 15.76 -14.74 25.68
C GLY A 123 14.77 -15.54 24.82
N ILE A 124 13.56 -15.80 25.33
CA ILE A 124 12.56 -16.61 24.63
C ILE A 124 11.92 -15.77 23.53
N ILE A 125 11.97 -16.26 22.29
CA ILE A 125 11.12 -15.79 21.19
C ILE A 125 9.80 -16.59 21.22
N PRO A 126 8.62 -15.96 21.14
CA PRO A 126 7.34 -16.68 21.10
C PRO A 126 7.28 -17.68 19.94
N HIS A 127 6.92 -18.93 20.25
CA HIS A 127 6.86 -20.02 19.27
C HIS A 127 5.77 -21.07 19.57
N GLU A 128 5.12 -21.00 20.72
CA GLU A 128 4.01 -21.89 21.08
C GLU A 128 2.68 -21.20 20.75
N ASP A 129 1.78 -21.90 20.04
CA ASP A 129 0.44 -21.44 19.64
C ASP A 129 0.42 -20.08 18.90
N VAL A 130 1.53 -19.72 18.25
CA VAL A 130 1.65 -18.53 17.41
C VAL A 130 2.15 -18.89 16.01
N PRO A 131 1.63 -18.25 14.94
CA PRO A 131 2.05 -18.53 13.57
C PRO A 131 3.49 -18.06 13.32
N HIS A 132 4.21 -18.78 12.47
CA HIS A 132 5.58 -18.42 12.09
C HIS A 132 5.58 -17.34 11.01
N LEU A 133 6.48 -16.35 11.14
CA LEU A 133 6.64 -15.36 10.09
C LEU A 133 7.12 -16.00 8.79
N GLU A 134 6.53 -15.58 7.68
CA GLU A 134 7.00 -15.88 6.35
C GLU A 134 8.38 -15.24 6.11
N SER A 135 9.15 -15.85 5.20
CA SER A 135 10.51 -15.38 4.88
C SER A 135 10.57 -13.93 4.41
N ARG A 136 9.48 -13.44 3.81
CA ARG A 136 9.25 -12.03 3.50
C ARG A 136 7.76 -11.74 3.44
N VAL A 137 7.39 -10.47 3.58
CA VAL A 137 6.05 -9.99 3.23
C VAL A 137 5.84 -10.13 1.73
N ARG A 138 4.63 -10.55 1.35
CA ARG A 138 4.17 -10.66 -0.04
C ARG A 138 2.84 -9.94 -0.23
N PRO A 139 2.59 -9.31 -1.40
CA PRO A 139 1.24 -8.98 -1.83
C PRO A 139 0.39 -10.26 -1.94
N ILE A 140 -0.92 -10.15 -1.77
CA ILE A 140 -1.80 -11.34 -1.78
C ILE A 140 -1.92 -11.98 -3.17
N GLY A 141 -1.59 -11.26 -4.24
CA GLY A 141 -1.54 -11.83 -5.59
C GLY A 141 -0.47 -12.90 -5.81
N GLU A 142 0.40 -13.16 -4.82
CA GLU A 142 1.30 -14.32 -4.84
C GLU A 142 0.62 -15.61 -4.35
N THR A 143 -0.53 -15.54 -3.66
CA THR A 143 -1.25 -16.69 -3.10
C THR A 143 -2.72 -16.78 -3.52
N MET A 144 -3.28 -15.71 -4.08
CA MET A 144 -4.68 -15.64 -4.54
C MET A 144 -4.76 -15.09 -5.97
N ASP A 145 -5.77 -15.54 -6.73
CA ASP A 145 -6.08 -15.04 -8.06
C ASP A 145 -6.90 -13.74 -7.95
N ILE A 146 -6.26 -12.59 -8.18
CA ILE A 146 -6.88 -11.28 -7.94
C ILE A 146 -7.68 -10.80 -9.14
N ASP A 147 -8.99 -10.61 -8.95
CA ASP A 147 -9.89 -10.07 -9.98
C ASP A 147 -9.91 -8.53 -9.99
N LEU A 148 -9.76 -7.91 -8.82
CA LEU A 148 -9.76 -6.45 -8.68
C LEU A 148 -8.80 -5.98 -7.60
N MET A 149 -8.05 -4.92 -7.91
CA MET A 149 -7.20 -4.22 -6.95
C MET A 149 -7.80 -2.84 -6.64
N ILE A 150 -8.00 -2.55 -5.36
CA ILE A 150 -8.44 -1.23 -4.87
C ILE A 150 -7.34 -0.71 -3.94
N PRO A 151 -6.38 0.06 -4.46
CA PRO A 151 -5.25 0.51 -3.66
C PRO A 151 -5.59 1.74 -2.81
N GLY A 152 -4.74 1.99 -1.80
CA GLY A 152 -4.88 3.08 -0.84
C GLY A 152 -4.52 2.64 0.57
N CYS A 153 -4.01 3.55 1.41
CA CYS A 153 -3.58 3.24 2.77
C CYS A 153 -4.22 4.20 3.80
N PRO A 154 -5.53 4.07 4.10
CA PRO A 154 -6.49 3.19 3.42
C PRO A 154 -7.06 3.80 2.13
N PRO A 155 -7.80 3.01 1.31
CA PRO A 155 -8.57 3.55 0.20
C PRO A 155 -9.64 4.53 0.69
N ARG A 156 -9.96 5.55 -0.12
CA ARG A 156 -10.95 6.58 0.22
C ARG A 156 -12.36 5.99 0.23
N SER A 157 -13.08 6.15 1.34
CA SER A 157 -14.34 5.42 1.60
C SER A 157 -15.42 5.63 0.53
N ASP A 158 -15.55 6.84 0.00
CA ASP A 158 -16.49 7.18 -1.08
C ASP A 158 -16.19 6.43 -2.38
N VAL A 159 -14.91 6.35 -2.78
CA VAL A 159 -14.47 5.61 -3.97
C VAL A 159 -14.76 4.12 -3.82
N VAL A 160 -14.58 3.57 -2.62
CA VAL A 160 -14.81 2.14 -2.36
C VAL A 160 -16.29 1.81 -2.36
N ALA A 161 -17.12 2.62 -1.70
CA ALA A 161 -18.57 2.44 -1.68
C ALA A 161 -19.13 2.45 -3.11
N GLU A 162 -18.69 3.40 -3.95
CA GLU A 162 -19.07 3.46 -5.36
C GLU A 162 -18.59 2.22 -6.14
N ALA A 163 -17.34 1.79 -5.95
CA ALA A 163 -16.80 0.60 -6.60
C ALA A 163 -17.61 -0.67 -6.24
N ILE A 164 -17.86 -0.90 -4.95
CA ILE A 164 -18.65 -2.06 -4.49
C ILE A 164 -20.07 -2.01 -5.04
N LEU A 165 -20.75 -0.86 -4.95
CA LEU A 165 -22.12 -0.71 -5.49
C LEU A 165 -22.18 -0.93 -7.00
N THR A 166 -21.17 -0.48 -7.75
CA THR A 166 -21.06 -0.69 -9.20
C THR A 166 -20.89 -2.17 -9.53
N LEU A 167 -20.02 -2.88 -8.80
CA LEU A 167 -19.85 -4.33 -8.94
C LEU A 167 -21.13 -5.10 -8.61
N LEU A 168 -21.81 -4.75 -7.52
CA LEU A 168 -23.05 -5.39 -7.10
C LEU A 168 -24.19 -5.21 -8.11
N LYS A 169 -24.15 -4.14 -8.92
CA LYS A 169 -25.07 -3.92 -10.04
C LYS A 169 -24.70 -4.67 -11.32
N GLY A 170 -23.56 -5.37 -11.33
CA GLY A 170 -23.01 -6.03 -12.51
C GLY A 170 -22.41 -5.06 -13.54
N GLU A 171 -22.07 -3.84 -13.12
CA GLU A 171 -21.45 -2.82 -13.96
C GLU A 171 -19.91 -2.91 -13.87
N THR A 172 -19.22 -2.42 -14.88
CA THR A 172 -17.74 -2.39 -14.91
C THR A 172 -17.20 -1.17 -14.19
N ILE A 173 -16.27 -1.37 -13.25
CA ILE A 173 -15.53 -0.27 -12.63
C ILE A 173 -14.44 0.22 -13.58
N GLU A 174 -14.38 1.53 -13.82
CA GLU A 174 -13.23 2.20 -14.45
C GLU A 174 -12.40 2.93 -13.39
N LEU A 175 -11.23 2.39 -13.06
CA LEU A 175 -10.26 3.10 -12.21
C LEU A 175 -9.46 4.11 -13.04
N PRO A 176 -9.13 5.30 -12.49
CA PRO A 176 -8.29 6.28 -13.16
C PRO A 176 -6.95 5.69 -13.58
N SER A 177 -6.54 6.00 -14.82
CA SER A 177 -5.24 5.60 -15.37
C SER A 177 -4.18 6.70 -15.29
N THR A 178 -4.52 7.84 -14.68
CA THR A 178 -3.65 9.00 -14.53
C THR A 178 -2.85 8.96 -13.23
N ASN A 179 -1.75 9.72 -13.18
CA ASN A 179 -1.00 9.90 -11.95
C ASN A 179 -1.57 11.07 -11.12
N LEU A 180 -1.13 11.16 -9.86
CA LEU A 180 -1.67 12.10 -8.88
C LEU A 180 -1.50 13.57 -9.28
N CYS A 181 -0.54 13.87 -10.14
CA CYS A 181 -0.34 15.22 -10.67
C CYS A 181 -1.55 15.75 -11.44
N GLU A 182 -2.41 14.89 -11.99
CA GLU A 182 -3.61 15.31 -12.73
C GLU A 182 -4.64 15.99 -11.83
N VAL A 183 -4.81 15.50 -10.60
CA VAL A 183 -5.78 15.99 -9.62
C VAL A 183 -5.15 16.88 -8.55
N CYS A 184 -3.84 17.09 -8.61
CA CYS A 184 -3.11 17.91 -7.65
C CYS A 184 -3.46 19.40 -7.84
N PRO A 185 -3.81 20.14 -6.77
CA PRO A 185 -4.20 21.55 -6.88
C PRO A 185 -3.02 22.50 -7.11
N ARG A 186 -1.77 22.01 -6.99
CA ARG A 186 -0.56 22.83 -7.13
C ARG A 186 -0.20 23.07 -8.59
N GLU A 187 0.20 24.29 -8.89
CA GLU A 187 0.67 24.74 -10.18
C GLU A 187 2.02 24.12 -10.54
N LYS A 188 2.08 23.53 -11.74
CA LYS A 188 3.29 22.94 -12.31
C LYS A 188 4.06 24.02 -13.07
N PRO A 189 5.40 24.04 -13.02
CA PRO A 189 6.16 25.01 -13.80
C PRO A 189 5.92 24.82 -15.31
N PRO A 190 5.72 25.89 -16.09
CA PRO A 190 5.38 25.80 -17.51
C PRO A 190 6.53 25.27 -18.38
N ALA A 191 7.77 25.38 -17.90
CA ALA A 191 8.97 24.93 -18.62
C ALA A 191 9.29 23.43 -18.39
N GLY A 192 8.45 22.71 -17.64
CA GLY A 192 8.74 21.36 -17.17
C GLY A 192 9.30 21.35 -15.75
N LEU A 193 9.35 20.16 -15.14
CA LEU A 193 9.94 19.98 -13.83
C LEU A 193 11.47 20.09 -13.94
N ALA A 194 12.06 20.91 -13.07
CA ALA A 194 13.49 20.97 -12.83
C ALA A 194 13.69 20.98 -11.32
N MET A 195 14.63 20.17 -10.82
CA MET A 195 14.94 20.06 -9.41
C MET A 195 16.44 20.25 -9.22
N ASP A 196 16.86 21.31 -8.53
CA ASP A 196 18.30 21.60 -8.36
C ASP A 196 18.85 21.14 -7.00
N PHE A 197 17.96 20.85 -6.06
CA PHE A 197 18.29 20.43 -4.70
C PHE A 197 17.18 19.55 -4.13
N ILE A 198 17.55 18.67 -3.20
CA ILE A 198 16.62 17.85 -2.45
C ILE A 198 16.60 18.33 -0.99
N LYS A 199 15.41 18.46 -0.43
CA LYS A 199 15.14 18.82 0.96
C LYS A 199 14.26 17.77 1.60
N ARG A 200 14.47 17.53 2.88
CA ARG A 200 13.50 16.84 3.72
C ARG A 200 12.37 17.80 4.07
N GLN A 201 11.19 17.25 4.36
CA GLN A 201 9.98 18.04 4.63
C GLN A 201 10.20 19.14 5.68
N PHE A 202 10.93 18.84 6.75
CA PHE A 202 11.20 19.79 7.82
C PHE A 202 12.25 20.86 7.47
N GLU A 203 13.09 20.62 6.46
CA GLU A 203 14.11 21.59 6.01
C GLU A 203 13.52 22.64 5.08
N LEU A 204 12.41 22.31 4.39
CA LEU A 204 11.69 23.28 3.57
C LEU A 204 10.97 24.33 4.43
N GLY A 205 10.40 23.92 5.57
CA GLY A 205 9.51 24.76 6.35
C GLY A 205 8.11 24.86 5.71
N ALA A 206 7.50 26.04 5.76
CA ALA A 206 6.21 26.27 5.11
C ALA A 206 6.41 26.36 3.59
N PRO A 207 5.81 25.47 2.78
CA PRO A 207 5.95 25.54 1.33
C PRO A 207 5.17 26.72 0.75
N GLU A 208 5.63 27.21 -0.40
CA GLU A 208 4.85 28.13 -1.22
C GLU A 208 3.51 27.45 -1.59
N PRO A 209 2.33 28.06 -1.30
CA PRO A 209 1.05 27.37 -1.35
C PRO A 209 0.70 26.76 -2.71
N ASP A 210 0.91 27.51 -3.78
CA ASP A 210 0.45 27.13 -5.12
C ASP A 210 1.54 26.37 -5.89
N LEU A 211 2.82 26.59 -5.62
CA LEU A 211 3.90 26.00 -6.38
C LEU A 211 4.04 24.48 -6.13
N CYS A 212 4.30 23.70 -7.18
CA CYS A 212 4.62 22.28 -7.08
C CYS A 212 5.72 22.00 -6.04
N LEU A 213 5.49 21.01 -5.15
CA LEU A 213 6.42 20.66 -4.08
C LEU A 213 7.76 20.09 -4.60
N ILE A 214 7.76 19.44 -5.77
CA ILE A 214 8.99 18.93 -6.41
C ILE A 214 9.91 20.10 -6.77
N SER A 215 9.37 21.17 -7.35
CA SER A 215 10.12 22.38 -7.67
C SER A 215 10.64 23.14 -6.44
N GLN A 216 10.10 22.81 -5.25
CA GLN A 216 10.57 23.34 -3.98
C GLN A 216 11.60 22.43 -3.29
N GLY A 217 12.01 21.34 -3.96
CA GLY A 217 13.04 20.41 -3.53
C GLY A 217 12.52 19.19 -2.77
N LEU A 218 11.21 18.97 -2.66
CA LEU A 218 10.68 17.79 -1.97
C LEU A 218 10.57 16.59 -2.92
N VAL A 219 11.02 15.44 -2.45
CA VAL A 219 10.76 14.15 -3.11
C VAL A 219 9.28 13.79 -2.94
N CYS A 220 8.47 14.17 -3.91
CA CYS A 220 7.03 13.90 -3.94
C CYS A 220 6.71 12.74 -4.89
N MET A 221 6.16 11.65 -4.37
CA MET A 221 5.83 10.43 -5.14
C MET A 221 4.62 10.58 -6.08
N GLY A 222 3.98 11.75 -6.13
CA GLY A 222 2.77 12.00 -6.91
C GLY A 222 2.86 11.61 -8.40
N PRO A 223 3.97 11.91 -9.11
CA PRO A 223 4.15 11.51 -10.51
C PRO A 223 4.13 9.99 -10.74
N ALA A 224 4.51 9.21 -9.72
CA ALA A 224 4.57 7.75 -9.76
C ALA A 224 3.41 7.09 -8.99
N THR A 225 2.35 7.84 -8.67
CA THR A 225 1.22 7.36 -7.86
C THR A 225 -0.09 7.57 -8.58
N VAL A 226 -1.02 6.60 -8.55
CA VAL A 226 -2.35 6.75 -9.18
C VAL A 226 -3.19 7.85 -8.52
N SER A 227 -4.05 8.52 -9.29
CA SER A 227 -4.79 9.75 -8.91
C SER A 227 -6.02 9.55 -8.00
N LEU A 228 -6.17 8.38 -7.38
CA LEU A 228 -7.40 8.00 -6.67
C LEU A 228 -7.70 8.79 -5.39
N CYS A 229 -6.69 9.27 -4.67
CA CYS A 229 -6.94 9.98 -3.39
C CYS A 229 -7.38 11.44 -3.54
N GLY A 230 -7.26 12.03 -4.73
CA GLY A 230 -7.54 13.46 -4.92
C GLY A 230 -6.44 14.40 -4.40
N ALA A 231 -5.22 13.89 -4.19
CA ALA A 231 -4.04 14.66 -3.79
C ALA A 231 -4.17 15.42 -2.45
N GLU A 232 -4.75 14.77 -1.44
CA GLU A 232 -4.97 15.36 -0.11
C GLU A 232 -3.68 15.83 0.57
N CYS A 233 -2.59 15.06 0.48
CA CYS A 233 -1.34 15.46 1.15
C CYS A 233 -0.74 16.73 0.52
N PRO A 234 -0.54 16.81 -0.82
CA PRO A 234 -0.07 18.04 -1.44
C PRO A 234 -0.98 19.25 -1.20
N ALA A 235 -2.30 19.05 -1.09
CA ALA A 235 -3.26 20.11 -0.80
C ALA A 235 -2.99 20.80 0.56
N ILE A 236 -2.43 20.07 1.53
CA ILE A 236 -2.05 20.61 2.85
C ILE A 236 -0.56 20.92 2.98
N GLY A 237 0.20 20.89 1.88
CA GLY A 237 1.62 21.24 1.86
C GLY A 237 2.58 20.12 2.30
N ILE A 238 2.11 18.87 2.33
CA ILE A 238 2.96 17.70 2.57
C ILE A 238 3.17 16.96 1.26
N GLN A 239 4.37 16.45 1.01
CA GLN A 239 4.65 15.67 -0.17
C GLN A 239 3.81 14.37 -0.21
N CYS A 240 3.40 13.95 -1.40
CA CYS A 240 2.83 12.62 -1.57
C CYS A 240 3.90 11.57 -1.24
N ARG A 241 3.55 10.57 -0.44
CA ARG A 241 4.43 9.41 -0.14
C ARG A 241 4.09 8.15 -0.91
N GLY A 242 3.18 8.24 -1.87
CA GLY A 242 2.87 7.17 -2.82
C GLY A 242 2.04 6.02 -2.28
N CYS A 243 1.26 6.26 -1.22
CA CYS A 243 0.53 5.21 -0.54
C CYS A 243 -0.60 4.54 -1.34
N TYR A 244 -0.98 5.07 -2.50
CA TYR A 244 -1.93 4.43 -3.43
C TYR A 244 -1.24 3.56 -4.50
N GLY A 245 0.09 3.44 -4.46
CA GLY A 245 0.84 2.63 -5.42
C GLY A 245 0.85 3.19 -6.85
N PRO A 246 1.48 2.46 -7.78
CA PRO A 246 1.70 2.92 -9.15
C PRO A 246 0.43 2.90 -10.01
N THR A 247 0.48 3.59 -11.15
CA THR A 247 -0.51 3.39 -12.22
C THR A 247 -0.36 2.00 -12.86
N ALA A 248 -1.40 1.48 -13.52
CA ALA A 248 -1.37 0.18 -14.20
C ALA A 248 -0.25 -0.01 -15.26
N LYS A 249 0.37 1.07 -15.73
CA LYS A 249 1.48 1.03 -16.71
C LYS A 249 2.87 0.92 -16.05
N VAL A 250 2.93 0.92 -14.73
CA VAL A 250 4.18 0.92 -13.95
C VAL A 250 4.16 -0.29 -13.02
N LEU A 251 5.15 -1.16 -13.18
CA LEU A 251 5.33 -2.33 -12.32
C LEU A 251 5.99 -1.95 -11.00
N ASP A 252 7.09 -1.19 -11.06
CA ASP A 252 7.88 -0.80 -9.90
C ASP A 252 7.78 0.72 -9.69
N GLN A 253 7.02 1.10 -8.66
CA GLN A 253 6.77 2.50 -8.31
C GLN A 253 8.08 3.22 -7.95
N GLY A 254 8.87 2.63 -7.06
CA GLY A 254 10.09 3.24 -6.55
C GLY A 254 11.12 3.44 -7.65
N ALA A 255 11.33 2.43 -8.50
CA ALA A 255 12.26 2.52 -9.62
C ALA A 255 11.85 3.60 -10.62
N LYS A 256 10.54 3.73 -10.90
CA LYS A 256 10.05 4.80 -11.77
C LYS A 256 10.20 6.19 -11.17
N MET A 257 9.99 6.34 -9.85
CA MET A 257 10.22 7.62 -9.21
C MET A 257 11.71 7.98 -9.16
N ILE A 258 12.59 7.02 -8.85
CA ILE A 258 14.05 7.20 -8.91
C ILE A 258 14.46 7.66 -10.31
N SER A 259 13.95 7.00 -11.35
CA SER A 259 14.21 7.38 -12.75
C SER A 259 13.74 8.81 -13.06
N ALA A 260 12.57 9.22 -12.56
CA ALA A 260 12.06 10.57 -12.79
C ALA A 260 12.94 11.63 -12.11
N ILE A 261 13.28 11.44 -10.83
CA ILE A 261 14.13 12.38 -10.09
C ILE A 261 15.52 12.46 -10.68
N ALA A 262 16.15 11.32 -10.98
CA ALA A 262 17.47 11.30 -11.59
C ALA A 262 17.51 11.95 -12.98
N SER A 263 16.38 12.01 -13.69
CA SER A 263 16.29 12.68 -15.00
C SER A 263 16.09 14.19 -14.88
N ASP A 264 15.30 14.63 -13.90
CA ASP A 264 14.95 16.04 -13.74
C ASP A 264 15.91 16.80 -12.80
N TYR A 265 16.79 16.08 -12.09
CA TYR A 265 17.76 16.67 -11.18
C TYR A 265 18.87 17.41 -11.92
N GLY A 266 19.02 18.70 -11.69
CA GLY A 266 20.02 19.55 -12.34
C GLY A 266 19.87 19.63 -13.87
N VAL A 267 18.67 19.37 -14.41
CA VAL A 267 18.43 19.25 -15.86
C VAL A 267 18.78 20.53 -16.65
N GLN A 268 18.78 21.70 -16.01
CA GLN A 268 19.21 22.95 -16.64
C GLN A 268 20.72 22.98 -16.93
N GLU A 269 21.48 22.18 -16.18
CA GLU A 269 22.93 21.99 -16.30
C GLU A 269 23.26 20.52 -16.61
N ASP A 270 22.38 19.82 -17.35
CA ASP A 270 22.44 18.37 -17.66
C ASP A 270 23.82 17.83 -18.05
N LYS A 271 24.62 18.62 -18.79
CA LYS A 271 25.95 18.20 -19.25
C LYS A 271 27.06 18.35 -18.21
N THR A 272 26.81 19.09 -17.13
CA THR A 272 27.81 19.50 -16.15
C THR A 272 27.44 19.15 -14.71
N VAL A 273 26.19 18.78 -14.44
CA VAL A 273 25.76 18.29 -13.14
C VAL A 273 26.53 17.03 -12.76
N ASP A 274 26.99 16.96 -11.52
CA ASP A 274 27.62 15.76 -10.97
C ASP A 274 26.53 14.74 -10.61
N PRO A 275 26.49 13.56 -11.25
CA PRO A 275 25.45 12.57 -11.02
C PRO A 275 25.44 12.01 -9.59
N GLU A 276 26.54 12.09 -8.84
CA GLU A 276 26.58 11.63 -7.44
C GLU A 276 25.80 12.57 -6.51
N THR A 277 25.65 13.84 -6.90
CA THR A 277 25.04 14.88 -6.05
C THR A 277 23.59 14.57 -5.67
N VAL A 278 22.81 13.94 -6.57
CA VAL A 278 21.42 13.55 -6.27
C VAL A 278 21.35 12.40 -5.27
N ALA A 279 22.27 11.44 -5.38
CA ALA A 279 22.32 10.28 -4.50
C ALA A 279 22.80 10.67 -3.09
N ASP A 280 23.80 11.55 -3.00
CA ASP A 280 24.37 12.03 -1.74
C ASP A 280 23.39 12.86 -0.89
N GLN A 281 22.33 13.41 -1.50
CA GLN A 281 21.28 14.16 -0.78
C GLN A 281 20.15 13.27 -0.24
N LEU A 282 20.19 11.97 -0.48
CA LEU A 282 19.15 11.02 -0.06
C LEU A 282 19.68 10.11 1.04
N ASP A 283 19.25 10.36 2.29
CA ASP A 283 19.65 9.56 3.45
C ASP A 283 19.12 8.12 3.41
N ASP A 284 17.88 7.94 2.97
CA ASP A 284 17.16 6.66 2.98
C ASP A 284 16.40 6.44 1.67
N ILE A 285 17.04 5.75 0.74
CA ILE A 285 16.50 5.47 -0.59
C ILE A 285 15.27 4.55 -0.47
N VAL A 286 15.36 3.45 0.27
CA VAL A 286 14.27 2.47 0.31
C VAL A 286 13.06 3.05 1.06
N GLY A 287 13.27 3.67 2.22
CA GLY A 287 12.19 4.29 2.97
C GLY A 287 11.57 5.49 2.27
N THR A 288 12.27 6.14 1.34
CA THR A 288 11.72 7.23 0.50
C THR A 288 10.89 6.70 -0.66
N PHE A 289 11.39 5.72 -1.42
CA PHE A 289 10.78 5.31 -2.70
C PHE A 289 9.90 4.07 -2.61
N TYR A 290 10.04 3.26 -1.57
CA TYR A 290 9.41 1.95 -1.44
C TYR A 290 8.62 1.79 -0.13
N THR A 291 8.28 2.90 0.54
CA THR A 291 7.59 2.89 1.84
C THR A 291 6.36 1.99 1.88
N TYR A 292 5.63 1.88 0.77
CA TYR A 292 4.37 1.15 0.67
C TYR A 292 4.39 -0.02 -0.31
N THR A 293 5.45 -0.17 -1.10
CA THR A 293 5.45 -1.08 -2.26
C THR A 293 6.72 -1.93 -2.35
N LEU A 294 7.57 -1.96 -1.33
CA LEU A 294 8.79 -2.79 -1.33
C LEU A 294 8.48 -4.26 -1.70
N PRO A 295 7.46 -4.94 -1.12
CA PRO A 295 7.19 -6.34 -1.45
C PRO A 295 6.77 -6.61 -2.90
N ALA A 296 6.24 -5.60 -3.60
CA ALA A 296 5.86 -5.68 -5.01
C ALA A 296 6.95 -5.16 -5.97
N ALA A 297 8.08 -4.71 -5.45
CA ALA A 297 9.20 -4.23 -6.25
C ALA A 297 9.86 -5.36 -7.04
N LEU A 298 10.64 -5.01 -8.07
CA LEU A 298 11.45 -5.98 -8.81
C LEU A 298 12.50 -6.66 -7.90
N VAL A 299 12.99 -5.94 -6.89
CA VAL A 299 13.88 -6.45 -5.85
C VAL A 299 13.16 -6.24 -4.51
N PRO A 300 12.36 -7.22 -4.05
CA PRO A 300 11.39 -6.99 -2.97
C PRO A 300 11.95 -7.17 -1.55
N MET A 301 13.26 -7.37 -1.43
CA MET A 301 13.95 -7.61 -0.16
C MET A 301 15.44 -7.25 -0.26
N LYS A 302 16.08 -7.04 0.88
CA LYS A 302 17.54 -6.87 0.95
C LYS A 302 18.22 -8.23 0.84
N MET A 303 19.12 -8.39 -0.13
CA MET A 303 19.95 -9.58 -0.23
C MET A 303 20.91 -9.66 0.95
N GLN A 304 20.79 -10.73 1.74
CA GLN A 304 21.69 -11.00 2.86
C GLN A 304 22.97 -11.68 2.34
N LYS A 305 24.13 -11.28 2.87
CA LYS A 305 25.41 -11.90 2.48
C LYS A 305 25.49 -13.32 3.06
N GLY A 306 25.40 -14.34 2.20
CA GLY A 306 25.62 -15.74 2.57
C GLY A 306 24.38 -16.62 2.68
N GLY A 307 23.20 -16.17 2.24
CA GLY A 307 22.00 -17.01 2.13
C GLY A 307 21.91 -17.73 0.78
N GLU A 308 21.47 -19.00 0.80
CA GLU A 308 20.95 -19.74 -0.36
C GLU A 308 19.63 -19.13 -0.87
#